data_AF-A0A945XQF8-F1
#
_entry.id   AF-A0A945XQF8-F1
#
_cell.length_a   1.000
_cell.length_b   1.000
_cell.length_c   1.000
_cell.angle_alpha   90.00
_cell.angle_beta   90.00
_cell.angle_gamma   90.00
#
_symmetry.space_group_name_H-M   'P 1'
#
loop_
_entity.id
_entity.type
_entity.pdbx_description
1 polymer ?
#
loop_
_entity_poly.entity_id
_entity_poly.type
_entity_poly.pdbx_seq_one_letter_code
_entity_poly.pdbx_strand_id
1 'polypeptide(L)' 'MKFGIFFELSTPRPLTRQNEWQVYHNGLEQCRLADELGFDHVWAVEHHFLEEYSHCSSPEVFLS' A
#
# COMPACT_ATOMS: atom_id res chain seq x y z
N MET A 1 -18.28 -15.69 1.46
CA MET A 1 -17.28 -15.35 0.42
C MET A 1 -16.28 -14.43 1.08
N LYS A 2 -14.98 -14.62 0.86
CA LYS A 2 -13.93 -13.83 1.48
C LYS A 2 -13.37 -12.80 0.51
N PHE A 3 -13.10 -11.59 0.99
CA PHE A 3 -12.58 -10.49 0.18
C PHE A 3 -11.35 -9.89 0.82
N GLY A 4 -10.39 -9.46 0.00
CA GLY A 4 -9.17 -8.79 0.46
C GLY A 4 -8.86 -7.57 -0.38
N ILE A 5 -7.97 -6.73 0.15
CA ILE A 5 -7.44 -5.57 -0.56
C ILE A 5 -5.99 -5.80 -0.96
N PHE A 6 -5.62 -5.22 -2.10
CA PHE A 6 -4.31 -5.40 -2.73
C PHE A 6 -3.64 -4.04 -2.92
N PHE A 7 -2.42 -3.91 -2.41
CA PHE A 7 -1.66 -2.67 -2.44
C PHE A 7 -0.46 -2.76 -3.35
N GLU A 8 -0.50 -1.82 -4.29
CA GLU A 8 0.53 -1.48 -5.23
C GLU A 8 1.37 -0.28 -4.77
N LEU A 9 0.89 0.49 -3.78
CA LEU A 9 1.50 1.75 -3.32
C LEU A 9 2.07 2.61 -4.48
N SER A 10 1.26 2.80 -5.52
CA SER A 10 1.65 3.54 -6.72
C SER A 10 1.86 5.01 -6.41
N THR A 11 3.05 5.53 -6.72
CA THR A 11 3.42 6.92 -6.47
C THR A 11 3.53 7.66 -7.80
N PRO A 12 2.53 8.48 -8.18
CA PRO A 12 2.61 9.24 -9.42
C PRO A 12 3.67 10.34 -9.33
N ARG A 13 4.23 10.73 -10.49
CA ARG A 13 5.13 11.89 -10.56
C ARG A 13 4.42 13.19 -10.11
N PRO A 14 5.15 14.14 -9.51
CA PRO A 14 6.59 14.09 -9.23
C PRO A 14 6.93 13.15 -8.05
N LEU A 15 8.04 12.42 -8.15
CA LEU A 15 8.52 11.55 -7.08
C LEU A 15 9.12 12.41 -5.96
N THR A 16 8.26 12.82 -5.03
CA THR A 16 8.65 13.62 -3.87
C THR A 16 8.43 12.81 -2.61
N ARG A 17 9.24 13.10 -1.59
CA ARG A 17 9.08 12.47 -0.26
C ARG A 17 7.67 12.64 0.30
N GLN A 18 7.02 13.77 0.03
CA GLN A 18 5.65 14.04 0.47
C GLN A 18 4.64 13.13 -0.23
N ASN A 19 4.81 12.90 -1.54
CA ASN A 19 3.93 12.03 -2.32
C ASN A 19 4.06 10.58 -1.88
N GLU A 20 5.29 10.09 -1.71
CA GLU A 20 5.55 8.73 -1.19
C GLU A 20 4.95 8.58 0.21
N TRP A 21 5.23 9.53 1.12
CA TRP A 21 4.68 9.54 2.47
C TRP A 21 3.14 9.47 2.44
N GLN A 22 2.48 10.28 1.62
CA GLN A 22 1.03 10.30 1.53
C GLN A 22 0.46 8.96 1.04
N VAL A 23 1.10 8.30 0.07
CA VAL A 23 0.66 6.99 -0.46
C VAL A 23 0.71 5.93 0.64
N TYR A 24 1.77 5.88 1.43
CA TYR A 24 1.88 4.96 2.57
C TYR A 24 0.80 5.22 3.62
N HIS A 25 0.60 6.48 4.03
CA HIS A 25 -0.42 6.85 5.03
C HIS A 25 -1.84 6.57 4.54
N ASN A 26 -2.12 6.82 3.25
CA ASN A 26 -3.38 6.46 2.62
C ASN A 26 -3.58 4.94 2.62
N GLY A 27 -2.54 4.16 2.33
CA GLY A 27 -2.57 2.70 2.37
C GLY A 27 -2.93 2.19 3.77
N LEU A 28 -2.29 2.72 4.82
CA LEU A 28 -2.60 2.37 6.21
C LEU A 28 -4.04 2.70 6.59
N GLU A 29 -4.55 3.87 6.19
CA GLU A 29 -5.94 4.24 6.46
C GLU A 29 -6.93 3.34 5.70
N GLN A 30 -6.59 2.93 4.49
CA GLN A 30 -7.38 1.95 3.72
C GLN A 30 -7.34 0.56 4.37
N CYS A 31 -6.20 0.12 4.94
CA CYS A 31 -6.13 -1.10 5.75
C CYS A 31 -7.08 -1.03 6.95
N ARG A 32 -7.02 0.09 7.70
CA ARG A 32 -7.87 0.32 8.87
C ARG A 32 -9.36 0.28 8.52
N LEU A 33 -9.74 0.96 7.43
CA LEU A 33 -11.12 0.95 6.95
C LEU A 33 -11.55 -0.44 6.46
N ALA A 34 -10.67 -1.18 5.78
CA ALA A 34 -10.99 -2.51 5.30
C ALA A 34 -11.22 -3.51 6.45
N ASP A 35 -10.47 -3.39 7.55
CA ASP A 35 -10.71 -4.14 8.79
C ASP A 35 -12.10 -3.82 9.36
N GLU A 36 -12.45 -2.53 9.47
CA GLU A 36 -13.78 -2.09 9.93
C GLU A 36 -14.93 -2.60 9.05
N LEU A 37 -14.70 -2.70 7.75
CA LEU A 37 -15.68 -3.19 6.77
C LEU A 37 -15.74 -4.73 6.67
N GLY A 38 -14.87 -5.45 7.39
CA GLY A 38 -14.86 -6.91 7.44
C GLY A 38 -14.18 -7.59 6.26
N PHE A 39 -13.20 -6.94 5.62
CA PHE A 39 -12.31 -7.61 4.67
C PHE A 39 -11.38 -8.59 5.41
N ASP A 40 -11.14 -9.75 4.80
CA ASP A 40 -10.41 -10.85 5.44
C ASP A 40 -8.88 -10.69 5.36
N HIS A 41 -8.38 -9.97 4.35
CA HIS A 41 -6.96 -9.98 3.99
C HIS A 41 -6.47 -8.63 3.45
N VAL A 42 -5.23 -8.30 3.80
CA VAL A 42 -4.43 -7.23 3.17
C VAL A 42 -3.24 -7.90 2.47
N TRP A 43 -3.01 -7.54 1.21
CA TRP A 43 -1.86 -8.00 0.43
C TRP A 43 -1.07 -6.79 -0.05
N ALA A 44 0.23 -6.72 0.26
CA ALA A 44 1.14 -5.72 -0.29
C ALA A 44 2.21 -6.42 -1.14
N VAL A 45 2.46 -5.93 -2.35
CA VAL A 45 3.49 -6.50 -3.24
C VAL A 45 4.84 -5.83 -3.05
N GLU A 46 5.89 -6.54 -3.41
CA GLU A 46 7.25 -6.03 -3.50
C GLU A 46 7.73 -6.16 -4.94
N HIS A 47 8.05 -5.04 -5.56
CA HIS A 47 8.79 -5.01 -6.82
C HIS A 47 10.00 -4.10 -6.69
N HIS A 48 11.02 -4.39 -7.49
CA HIS A 48 12.24 -3.60 -7.53
C HIS A 48 12.41 -2.98 -8.91
N PHE A 49 13.02 -1.79 -8.95
CA PHE A 49 13.40 -1.08 -10.17
C PHE A 49 12.22 -0.54 -11.02
N LEU A 50 11.07 -0.28 -10.39
CA LEU A 50 9.93 0.42 -10.98
C LEU A 50 9.84 1.85 -10.43
N GLU A 51 9.34 2.80 -11.24
CA GLU A 51 9.38 4.24 -10.89
C GLU A 51 8.06 4.85 -10.40
N GLU A 52 6.89 4.36 -10.84
CA GLU A 52 5.59 4.96 -10.49
C GLU A 52 4.66 3.96 -9.80
N TYR A 53 5.13 2.73 -9.63
CA TYR A 53 4.36 1.59 -9.18
C TYR A 53 5.20 0.75 -8.20
N SER A 54 4.58 0.22 -7.15
CA SER A 54 5.18 -0.71 -6.21
C SER A 54 6.33 -0.09 -5.41
N HIS A 55 6.10 1.12 -4.88
CA HIS A 55 7.01 1.77 -3.92
C HIS A 55 6.81 1.14 -2.53
N CYS A 56 7.00 -0.18 -2.44
CA CYS A 56 6.86 -0.97 -1.23
C CYS A 56 8.07 -1.89 -1.10
N SER A 57 9.23 -1.33 -0.73
CA SER A 57 10.49 -2.08 -0.71
C SER A 57 10.64 -3.07 0.46
N SER A 58 9.67 -3.10 1.37
CA SER A 58 9.63 -3.96 2.55
C SER A 58 8.17 -4.09 3.01
N PRO A 59 7.36 -4.94 2.36
CA PRO A 59 5.97 -5.15 2.73
C PRO A 59 5.79 -5.65 4.16
N GLU A 60 6.77 -6.38 4.69
CA GLU A 60 6.76 -6.90 6.06
C GLU A 60 6.77 -5.78 7.11
N VAL A 61 7.41 -4.64 6.83
CA VAL A 61 7.37 -3.46 7.70
C VAL A 61 6.06 -2.69 7.53
N PHE A 62 5.48 -2.69 6.32
CA PHE A 62 4.19 -2.06 6.09
C PHE A 62 3.04 -2.82 6.77
N LEU A 63 3.13 -4.14 6.84
CA LEU A 63 2.10 -5.03 7.40
C LEU A 63 2.28 -5.34 8.90
N SER A 64 3.29 -4.77 9.57
CA SER A 64 3.60 -5.02 10.98
C SER A 64 2.82 -4.16 11.98
#